data_AF-A0A923IQU4-F1
#
_entry.id   AF-A0A923IQU4-F1
#
_cell.length_a   1.000
_cell.length_b   1.000
_cell.length_c   1.000
_cell.angle_alpha   90.00
_cell.angle_beta   90.00
_cell.angle_gamma   90.00
#
_symmetry.space_group_name_H-M   'P 1'
#
loop_
_entity.id
_entity.type
_entity.pdbx_description
1 polymer ?
#
loop_
_entity_poly.entity_id
_entity_poly.type
_entity_poly.pdbx_seq_one_letter_code
_entity_poly.pdbx_strand_id
1 'polypeptide(L)'
;MHTFIGQMYPLCRSITGAGFRETLSMVIRHIPVKIHEVPTGTPVFDWTVPKEWNIRDAYVKDSSGRRIIDFRESNLHVVSYSVPVSTTLSLTELKEHLFSIPEHPDWIPYRTSYYQENWGFCLSHHDLMKMKEDRYEVCIDSSLESGHLTYGEYFLPGEEESEILLSCHACHPSLCNDNLSSVALITFLAKHLSTRPRRYSYRILFIPGTIGSITWLCLNETKVHRIKHGLVAACTGDPGKTTYKKSRQGDAEIDRAVAHV
;
A
#
# COMPACT_ATOMS: atom_id res chain seq x y z
N MET A 1 -6.58 13.08 -12.38
CA MET A 1 -6.35 12.20 -11.21
C MET A 1 -7.06 10.86 -11.36
N HIS A 2 -8.38 10.79 -11.61
CA HIS A 2 -9.10 9.51 -11.75
C HIS A 2 -8.52 8.53 -12.79
N THR A 3 -8.14 9.00 -13.98
CA THR A 3 -7.47 8.15 -14.99
C THR A 3 -6.18 7.53 -14.46
N PHE A 4 -5.39 8.28 -13.68
CA PHE A 4 -4.14 7.79 -13.10
C PHE A 4 -4.40 6.73 -12.02
N ILE A 5 -5.44 6.93 -11.20
CA ILE A 5 -5.92 5.91 -10.24
C ILE A 5 -6.35 4.65 -11.00
N GLY A 6 -7.16 4.77 -12.05
CA GLY A 6 -7.64 3.63 -12.85
C GLY A 6 -6.50 2.83 -13.49
N GLN A 7 -5.41 3.48 -13.91
CA GLN A 7 -4.23 2.79 -14.42
C GLN A 7 -3.44 2.05 -13.32
N MET A 8 -3.35 2.61 -12.11
CA MET A 8 -2.66 1.97 -10.98
C MET A 8 -3.52 0.89 -10.29
N TYR A 9 -4.85 0.97 -10.45
CA TYR A 9 -5.80 0.12 -9.74
C TYR A 9 -5.47 -1.37 -9.83
N PRO A 10 -5.14 -1.96 -11.00
CA PRO A 10 -4.89 -3.40 -11.10
C PRO A 10 -3.61 -3.89 -10.43
N LEU A 11 -2.64 -3.01 -10.12
CA LEU A 11 -1.34 -3.45 -9.59
C LEU A 11 -1.48 -4.01 -8.17
N CYS A 12 -0.99 -5.23 -7.97
CA CYS A 12 -0.97 -5.89 -6.66
C CYS A 12 0.19 -5.35 -5.81
N ARG A 13 -0.03 -4.21 -5.16
CA ARG A 13 0.90 -3.63 -4.18
C ARG A 13 0.88 -4.39 -2.85
N SER A 14 1.99 -4.32 -2.15
CA SER A 14 2.13 -4.70 -0.74
C SER A 14 3.14 -3.77 -0.07
N ILE A 15 3.60 -4.07 1.14
CA ILE A 15 4.65 -3.30 1.81
C ILE A 15 6.04 -3.43 1.14
N THR A 16 6.21 -4.41 0.24
CA THR A 16 7.36 -4.61 -0.63
C THR A 16 6.89 -5.15 -2.00
N GLY A 17 7.82 -5.43 -2.91
CA GLY A 17 7.55 -6.18 -4.13
C GLY A 17 7.35 -5.36 -5.41
N ALA A 18 7.23 -6.07 -6.53
CA ALA A 18 7.17 -5.51 -7.88
C ALA A 18 5.99 -4.55 -8.09
N GLY A 19 4.81 -4.85 -7.51
CA GLY A 19 3.65 -3.96 -7.63
C GLY A 19 3.87 -2.56 -7.04
N PHE A 20 4.71 -2.45 -5.99
CA PHE A 20 5.12 -1.17 -5.43
C PHE A 20 6.09 -0.44 -6.39
N ARG A 21 7.10 -1.14 -6.93
CA ARG A 21 8.06 -0.58 -7.90
C ARG A 21 7.38 -0.09 -9.18
N GLU A 22 6.40 -0.85 -9.69
CA GLU A 22 5.63 -0.46 -10.86
C GLU A 22 4.77 0.78 -10.58
N THR A 23 4.17 0.86 -9.39
CA THR A 23 3.47 2.07 -8.93
C THR A 23 4.39 3.29 -8.93
N LEU A 24 5.61 3.18 -8.37
CA LEU A 24 6.59 4.27 -8.42
C LEU A 24 7.01 4.62 -9.85
N SER A 25 7.19 3.62 -10.72
CA SER A 25 7.52 3.83 -12.13
C SER A 25 6.44 4.66 -12.84
N MET A 26 5.17 4.44 -12.50
CA MET A 26 4.07 5.26 -13.00
C MET A 26 4.10 6.70 -12.47
N VAL A 27 4.40 6.89 -11.18
CA VAL A 27 4.58 8.21 -10.55
C VAL A 27 5.75 8.98 -11.19
N ILE A 28 6.85 8.29 -11.52
CA ILE A 28 8.06 8.88 -12.13
C ILE A 28 7.75 9.55 -13.47
N ARG A 29 6.75 9.06 -14.21
CA ARG A 29 6.30 9.70 -15.47
C ARG A 29 5.71 11.10 -15.26
N HIS A 30 5.38 11.47 -14.02
CA HIS A 30 4.80 12.76 -13.67
C HIS A 30 5.76 13.68 -12.91
N ILE A 31 6.66 13.13 -12.10
CA ILE A 31 7.61 13.85 -11.23
C ILE A 31 8.91 13.05 -11.05
N PRO A 32 10.09 13.68 -10.88
CA PRO A 32 11.37 12.97 -10.78
C PRO A 32 11.59 12.38 -9.38
N VAL A 33 10.86 11.32 -9.07
CA VAL A 33 11.01 10.54 -7.82
C VAL A 33 12.26 9.67 -7.89
N LYS A 34 13.13 9.79 -6.88
CA LYS A 34 14.24 8.87 -6.63
C LYS A 34 13.72 7.63 -5.92
N ILE A 35 14.00 6.45 -6.48
CA ILE A 35 13.70 5.17 -5.84
C ILE A 35 14.83 4.81 -4.89
N HIS A 36 14.45 4.36 -3.70
CA HIS A 36 15.34 3.81 -2.69
C HIS A 36 14.95 2.36 -2.40
N GLU A 37 15.95 1.51 -2.26
CA GLU A 37 15.80 0.10 -1.89
C GLU A 37 16.63 -0.18 -0.65
N VAL A 38 15.98 -0.72 0.38
CA VAL A 38 16.61 -1.05 1.67
C VAL A 38 16.57 -2.57 1.84
N PRO A 39 17.71 -3.26 2.01
CA PRO A 39 17.75 -4.71 2.05
C PRO A 39 16.94 -5.31 3.21
N THR A 40 16.31 -6.46 2.96
CA THR A 40 15.74 -7.32 4.00
C THR A 40 16.75 -7.55 5.14
N GLY A 41 16.28 -7.57 6.39
CA GLY A 41 17.12 -7.79 7.55
C GLY A 41 17.81 -6.53 8.07
N THR A 42 17.75 -5.40 7.36
CA THR A 42 18.29 -4.11 7.84
C THR A 42 17.55 -3.68 9.11
N PRO A 43 18.25 -3.47 10.24
CA PRO A 43 17.66 -2.88 11.43
C PRO A 43 17.33 -1.40 11.17
N VAL A 44 16.11 -1.00 11.51
CA VAL A 44 15.61 0.37 11.39
C VAL A 44 14.88 0.74 12.68
N PHE A 45 15.62 1.37 13.60
CA PHE A 45 15.22 1.49 15.01
C PHE A 45 14.86 0.10 15.60
N ASP A 46 13.68 -0.04 16.21
CA ASP A 46 13.21 -1.28 16.81
C ASP A 46 12.56 -2.26 15.80
N TRP A 47 12.63 -1.94 14.51
CA TRP A 47 12.04 -2.74 13.44
C TRP A 47 13.13 -3.34 12.55
N THR A 48 12.77 -4.40 11.83
CA THR A 48 13.62 -5.02 10.82
C THR A 48 12.91 -4.95 9.48
N VAL A 49 13.63 -4.52 8.44
CA VAL A 49 13.10 -4.51 7.07
C VAL A 49 12.70 -5.94 6.67
N PRO A 50 11.44 -6.18 6.25
CA PRO A 50 10.93 -7.54 6.04
C PRO A 50 11.52 -8.19 4.78
N LYS A 51 11.26 -9.48 4.63
CA LYS A 51 11.40 -10.19 3.35
C LYS A 51 10.57 -9.49 2.28
N GLU A 52 11.02 -9.59 1.03
CA GLU A 52 10.28 -9.11 -0.12
C GLU A 52 9.24 -10.16 -0.55
N TRP A 53 8.02 -9.69 -0.82
CA TRP A 53 6.91 -10.53 -1.28
C TRP A 53 6.51 -10.19 -2.71
N ASN A 54 6.36 -11.22 -3.55
CA ASN A 54 5.83 -11.09 -4.91
C ASN A 54 4.81 -12.20 -5.17
N ILE A 55 3.89 -11.97 -6.12
CA ILE A 55 2.86 -12.94 -6.51
C ILE A 55 2.66 -12.90 -8.03
N ARG A 56 2.50 -14.08 -8.64
CA ARG A 56 2.30 -14.26 -10.08
C ARG A 56 0.87 -14.68 -10.42
N ASP A 57 0.31 -15.62 -9.66
CA ASP A 57 -1.07 -16.11 -9.81
C ASP A 57 -1.53 -16.68 -8.47
N ALA A 58 -2.84 -16.75 -8.26
CA ALA A 58 -3.41 -17.52 -7.16
C ALA A 58 -4.87 -17.86 -7.44
N TYR A 59 -5.29 -19.05 -7.03
CA TYR A 59 -6.66 -19.51 -7.24
C TYR A 59 -7.06 -20.63 -6.29
N VAL A 60 -8.37 -20.79 -6.16
CA VAL A 60 -9.02 -22.00 -5.65
C VAL A 60 -9.87 -22.55 -6.78
N LYS A 61 -9.61 -23.80 -7.17
CA LYS A 61 -10.26 -24.47 -8.31
C LYS A 61 -10.99 -25.72 -7.85
N ASP A 62 -12.24 -25.86 -8.25
CA ASP A 62 -13.07 -27.03 -7.91
C ASP A 62 -12.72 -28.26 -8.79
N SER A 63 -13.35 -29.40 -8.50
CA SER A 63 -13.13 -30.65 -9.24
C SER A 63 -13.58 -30.60 -10.70
N SER A 64 -14.43 -29.64 -11.07
CA SER A 64 -14.83 -29.39 -12.47
C SER A 64 -13.76 -28.61 -13.25
N GLY A 65 -12.72 -28.13 -12.57
CA GLY A 65 -11.65 -27.32 -13.15
C GLY A 65 -11.97 -25.83 -13.17
N ARG A 66 -13.08 -25.39 -12.55
CA ARG A 66 -13.45 -23.97 -12.47
C ARG A 66 -12.72 -23.30 -11.31
N ARG A 67 -12.06 -22.17 -11.58
CA ARG A 67 -11.55 -21.27 -10.53
C ARG A 67 -12.75 -20.56 -9.89
N ILE A 68 -13.03 -20.88 -8.64
CA ILE A 68 -14.10 -20.26 -7.85
C ILE A 68 -13.61 -19.05 -7.05
N ILE A 69 -12.29 -18.95 -6.87
CA ILE A 69 -11.60 -17.75 -6.41
C ILE A 69 -10.43 -17.56 -7.38
N ASP A 70 -10.32 -16.39 -8.01
CA ASP A 70 -9.28 -16.10 -9.00
C ASP A 70 -8.64 -14.73 -8.74
N PHE A 71 -7.35 -14.74 -8.39
CA PHE A 71 -6.54 -13.54 -8.18
C PHE A 71 -6.58 -12.56 -9.36
N ARG A 72 -6.75 -13.07 -10.59
CA ARG A 72 -6.80 -12.24 -11.79
C ARG A 72 -8.09 -11.42 -11.90
N GLU A 73 -9.17 -11.86 -11.26
CA GLU A 73 -10.40 -11.08 -11.16
C GLU A 73 -10.27 -9.98 -10.09
N SER A 74 -9.65 -10.29 -8.96
CA SER A 74 -9.33 -9.32 -7.92
C SER A 74 -8.14 -9.78 -7.07
N ASN A 75 -7.11 -8.94 -6.98
CA ASN A 75 -5.97 -9.23 -6.11
C ASN A 75 -6.31 -9.16 -4.60
N LEU A 76 -7.49 -8.64 -4.25
CA LEU A 76 -8.00 -8.70 -2.88
C LEU A 76 -8.36 -10.13 -2.45
N HIS A 77 -8.48 -11.06 -3.40
CA HIS A 77 -8.72 -12.45 -3.09
C HIS A 77 -7.61 -13.12 -2.30
N VAL A 78 -6.39 -12.57 -2.26
CA VAL A 78 -5.26 -13.18 -1.56
C VAL A 78 -4.92 -12.34 -0.32
N VAL A 79 -4.72 -13.02 0.82
CA VAL A 79 -4.14 -12.35 1.99
C VAL A 79 -2.74 -11.87 1.64
N SER A 80 -2.50 -10.57 1.67
CA SER A 80 -1.20 -9.99 1.33
C SER A 80 -0.10 -10.59 2.19
N TYR A 81 1.07 -10.89 1.59
CA TYR A 81 2.16 -11.66 2.21
C TYR A 81 1.93 -13.18 2.38
N SER A 82 0.90 -13.76 1.74
CA SER A 82 0.70 -15.22 1.76
C SER A 82 1.93 -15.98 1.23
N VAL A 83 2.38 -16.99 1.98
CA VAL A 83 3.43 -17.93 1.54
C VAL A 83 2.97 -18.75 0.32
N PRO A 84 3.89 -19.30 -0.50
CA PRO A 84 3.52 -20.14 -1.62
C PRO A 84 2.80 -21.41 -1.18
N VAL A 85 1.74 -21.77 -1.90
CA VAL A 85 0.92 -22.96 -1.63
C VAL A 85 0.60 -23.67 -2.94
N SER A 86 0.73 -24.99 -2.94
CA SER A 86 0.27 -25.86 -4.02
C SER A 86 -0.22 -27.17 -3.41
N THR A 87 -1.53 -27.28 -3.17
CA THR A 87 -2.13 -28.42 -2.49
C THR A 87 -3.55 -28.69 -2.97
N THR A 88 -4.17 -29.76 -2.47
CA THR A 88 -5.58 -30.03 -2.65
C THR A 88 -6.23 -30.25 -1.29
N LEU A 89 -7.26 -29.48 -0.95
CA LEU A 89 -7.95 -29.54 0.35
C LEU A 89 -9.42 -29.93 0.20
N SER A 90 -10.00 -30.56 1.22
CA SER A 90 -11.46 -30.62 1.37
C SER A 90 -12.05 -29.25 1.64
N LEU A 91 -13.38 -29.08 1.52
CA LEU A 91 -14.02 -27.82 1.89
C LEU A 91 -13.80 -27.48 3.37
N THR A 92 -13.82 -28.50 4.23
CA THR A 92 -13.66 -28.32 5.69
C THR A 92 -12.29 -27.76 6.03
N GLU A 93 -11.21 -28.33 5.48
CA GLU A 93 -9.84 -27.84 5.67
C GLU A 93 -9.66 -26.45 5.03
N LEU A 94 -10.19 -26.26 3.81
CA LEU A 94 -10.05 -24.99 3.10
C LEU A 94 -10.70 -23.83 3.86
N LYS A 95 -11.85 -24.04 4.51
CA LYS A 95 -12.57 -23.01 5.26
C LYS A 95 -11.75 -22.36 6.38
N GLU A 96 -10.75 -23.04 6.92
CA GLU A 96 -9.83 -22.47 7.91
C GLU A 96 -8.94 -21.34 7.33
N HIS A 97 -8.80 -21.32 6.00
CA HIS A 97 -8.01 -20.34 5.23
C HIS A 97 -8.87 -19.38 4.40
N LEU A 98 -10.20 -19.41 4.56
CA LEU A 98 -11.13 -18.53 3.85
C LEU A 98 -11.66 -17.43 4.76
N PHE A 99 -11.69 -16.20 4.25
CA PHE A 99 -12.11 -15.03 5.01
C PHE A 99 -13.19 -14.25 4.24
N SER A 100 -14.30 -13.96 4.93
CA SER A 100 -15.42 -13.15 4.43
C SER A 100 -15.93 -12.22 5.52
N ILE A 101 -16.83 -11.29 5.18
CA ILE A 101 -17.50 -10.39 6.13
C ILE A 101 -19.01 -10.65 6.07
N PRO A 102 -19.61 -11.41 7.01
CA PRO A 102 -21.04 -11.70 7.00
C PRO A 102 -21.94 -10.46 7.00
N GLU A 103 -21.51 -9.38 7.67
CA GLU A 103 -22.24 -8.11 7.76
C GLU A 103 -22.27 -7.33 6.44
N HIS A 104 -21.34 -7.65 5.52
CA HIS A 104 -21.20 -7.04 4.21
C HIS A 104 -21.00 -8.13 3.15
N PRO A 105 -22.06 -8.89 2.81
CA PRO A 105 -21.91 -10.18 2.16
C PRO A 105 -21.40 -10.14 0.72
N ASP A 106 -21.43 -8.97 0.08
CA ASP A 106 -20.94 -8.73 -1.28
C ASP A 106 -19.48 -8.21 -1.32
N TRP A 107 -18.86 -7.94 -0.16
CA TRP A 107 -17.50 -7.39 -0.10
C TRP A 107 -16.45 -8.49 -0.01
N ILE A 108 -15.34 -8.29 -0.72
CA ILE A 108 -14.11 -9.07 -0.53
C ILE A 108 -13.25 -8.33 0.52
N PRO A 109 -13.00 -8.90 1.71
CA PRO A 109 -12.16 -8.25 2.70
C PRO A 109 -10.72 -8.14 2.22
N TYR A 110 -10.07 -7.01 2.50
CA TYR A 110 -8.61 -6.90 2.38
C TYR A 110 -7.95 -7.36 3.68
N ARG A 111 -7.07 -8.36 3.60
CA ARG A 111 -6.30 -8.89 4.75
C ARG A 111 -4.82 -8.98 4.44
N THR A 112 -4.00 -8.98 5.49
CA THR A 112 -2.53 -8.96 5.41
C THR A 112 -1.93 -9.87 6.48
N SER A 113 -0.78 -10.50 6.21
CA SER A 113 0.00 -11.29 7.19
C SER A 113 1.49 -10.94 7.14
N TYR A 114 1.83 -9.65 7.25
CA TYR A 114 3.19 -9.14 6.99
C TYR A 114 4.30 -9.70 7.89
N TYR A 115 3.98 -9.94 9.16
CA TYR A 115 4.98 -10.24 10.19
C TYR A 115 4.80 -11.63 10.82
N GLN A 116 3.85 -12.41 10.31
CA GLN A 116 3.62 -13.78 10.70
C GLN A 116 3.33 -14.58 9.43
N GLU A 117 4.20 -15.52 9.09
CA GLU A 117 4.02 -16.36 7.90
C GLU A 117 2.69 -17.13 8.00
N ASN A 118 1.83 -16.92 7.01
CA ASN A 118 0.52 -17.54 6.89
C ASN A 118 0.10 -17.48 5.42
N TRP A 119 -1.06 -18.02 5.08
CA TRP A 119 -1.68 -17.87 3.78
C TRP A 119 -3.21 -17.93 3.88
N GLY A 120 -3.89 -17.38 2.89
CA GLY A 120 -5.33 -17.56 2.78
C GLY A 120 -5.95 -16.78 1.64
N PHE A 121 -7.25 -17.02 1.45
CA PHE A 121 -8.07 -16.34 0.46
C PHE A 121 -9.19 -15.53 1.10
N CYS A 122 -9.53 -14.42 0.47
CA CYS A 122 -10.68 -13.59 0.81
C CYS A 122 -11.70 -13.69 -0.32
N LEU A 123 -12.98 -13.69 0.04
CA LEU A 123 -14.09 -13.77 -0.92
C LEU A 123 -15.34 -13.14 -0.33
N SER A 124 -16.34 -12.87 -1.18
CA SER A 124 -17.65 -12.43 -0.71
C SER A 124 -18.27 -13.51 0.19
N HIS A 125 -19.03 -13.10 1.20
CA HIS A 125 -19.72 -14.06 2.06
C HIS A 125 -20.73 -14.89 1.26
N HIS A 126 -21.38 -14.27 0.27
CA HIS A 126 -22.29 -14.98 -0.63
C HIS A 126 -21.61 -16.10 -1.40
N ASP A 127 -20.39 -15.91 -1.90
CA ASP A 127 -19.69 -16.95 -2.65
C ASP A 127 -19.16 -18.04 -1.73
N LEU A 128 -18.70 -17.70 -0.52
CA LEU A 128 -18.35 -18.69 0.51
C LEU A 128 -19.52 -19.62 0.82
N MET A 129 -20.73 -19.08 0.97
CA MET A 129 -21.94 -19.86 1.28
C MET A 129 -22.42 -20.75 0.12
N LYS A 130 -21.99 -20.47 -1.12
CA LYS A 130 -22.31 -21.29 -2.30
C LYS A 130 -21.33 -22.44 -2.51
N MET A 131 -20.19 -22.45 -1.82
CA MET A 131 -19.19 -23.52 -1.93
C MET A 131 -19.79 -24.85 -1.49
N LYS A 132 -19.54 -25.89 -2.27
CA LYS A 132 -20.04 -27.25 -2.02
C LYS A 132 -18.92 -28.13 -1.47
N GLU A 133 -19.28 -29.23 -0.80
CA GLU A 133 -18.29 -30.22 -0.43
C GLU A 133 -17.63 -30.77 -1.70
N ASP A 134 -16.31 -30.62 -1.78
CA ASP A 134 -15.50 -30.99 -2.93
C ASP A 134 -14.01 -31.07 -2.50
N ARG A 135 -13.16 -31.53 -3.41
CA ARG A 135 -11.71 -31.37 -3.34
C ARG A 135 -11.28 -30.19 -4.20
N TYR A 136 -10.72 -29.18 -3.54
CA TYR A 136 -10.27 -27.95 -4.18
C TYR A 136 -8.77 -27.96 -4.39
N GLU A 137 -8.33 -27.74 -5.63
CA GLU A 137 -6.94 -27.41 -5.91
C GLU A 137 -6.70 -25.95 -5.50
N VAL A 138 -5.73 -25.75 -4.61
CA VAL A 138 -5.37 -24.46 -4.03
C VAL A 138 -3.96 -24.11 -4.48
N CYS A 139 -3.82 -22.97 -5.14
CA CYS A 139 -2.55 -22.46 -5.62
C CYS A 139 -2.37 -21.01 -5.18
N ILE A 140 -1.25 -20.72 -4.53
CA ILE A 140 -0.73 -19.36 -4.34
C ILE A 140 0.69 -19.39 -4.90
N ASP A 141 0.87 -18.85 -6.11
CA ASP A 141 2.17 -18.76 -6.77
C ASP A 141 2.86 -17.45 -6.37
N SER A 142 3.32 -17.40 -5.12
CA SER A 142 4.04 -16.27 -4.52
C SER A 142 5.48 -16.62 -4.16
N SER A 143 6.27 -15.60 -3.83
CA SER A 143 7.58 -15.75 -3.18
C SER A 143 7.67 -14.85 -1.96
N LEU A 144 8.40 -15.31 -0.93
CA LEU A 144 8.71 -14.55 0.28
C LEU A 144 10.18 -14.74 0.62
N GLU A 145 11.02 -13.87 0.07
CA GLU A 145 12.47 -14.07 -0.03
C GLU A 145 13.26 -12.84 0.42
N SER A 146 14.59 -12.96 0.52
CA SER A 146 15.42 -11.77 0.75
C SER A 146 15.36 -10.87 -0.48
N GLY A 147 15.05 -9.60 -0.25
CA GLY A 147 14.95 -8.60 -1.31
C GLY A 147 15.05 -7.22 -0.69
N HIS A 148 14.15 -6.31 -1.09
CA HIS A 148 14.18 -4.93 -0.63
C HIS A 148 12.81 -4.38 -0.26
N LEU A 149 12.79 -3.54 0.77
CA LEU A 149 11.75 -2.54 0.93
C LEU A 149 12.04 -1.38 -0.02
N THR A 150 11.06 -1.04 -0.84
CA THR A 150 11.14 0.07 -1.80
C THR A 150 10.40 1.28 -1.26
N TYR A 151 10.97 2.48 -1.39
CA TYR A 151 10.23 3.72 -1.24
C TYR A 151 10.66 4.77 -2.28
N GLY A 152 9.77 5.72 -2.57
CA GLY A 152 10.02 6.83 -3.48
C GLY A 152 10.18 8.14 -2.72
N GLU A 153 11.16 8.94 -3.13
CA GLU A 153 11.45 10.25 -2.55
C GLU A 153 11.64 11.31 -3.64
N TYR A 154 10.96 12.45 -3.51
CA TYR A 154 11.18 13.62 -4.36
C TYR A 154 11.43 14.85 -3.50
N PHE A 155 12.55 15.53 -3.75
CA PHE A 155 12.95 16.74 -3.04
C PHE A 155 12.88 17.97 -3.96
N LEU A 156 12.19 19.00 -3.49
CA LEU A 156 11.99 20.28 -4.16
C LEU A 156 12.67 21.37 -3.34
N PRO A 157 13.78 21.96 -3.80
CA PRO A 157 14.42 23.04 -3.08
C PRO A 157 13.54 24.31 -3.09
N GLY A 158 13.50 24.97 -1.93
CA GLY A 158 12.97 26.31 -1.75
C GLY A 158 14.09 27.34 -1.52
N GLU A 159 13.70 28.55 -1.16
CA GLU A 159 14.62 29.64 -0.76
C GLU A 159 15.34 29.33 0.56
N GLU A 160 14.70 28.57 1.46
CA GLU A 160 15.25 28.17 2.76
C GLU A 160 15.42 26.65 2.88
N GLU A 161 16.34 26.22 3.74
CA GLU A 161 16.55 24.80 4.06
C GLU A 161 15.44 24.17 4.90
N SER A 162 14.57 24.98 5.51
CA SER A 162 13.40 24.49 6.26
C SER A 162 12.45 23.72 5.34
N GLU A 163 12.01 22.55 5.78
CA GLU A 163 11.25 21.60 4.95
C GLU A 163 9.79 21.46 5.37
N ILE A 164 8.91 21.30 4.39
CA ILE A 164 7.57 20.73 4.54
C ILE A 164 7.58 19.29 4.03
N LEU A 165 7.24 18.35 4.89
CA LEU A 165 7.13 16.93 4.54
C LEU A 165 5.71 16.57 4.09
N LEU A 166 5.56 16.12 2.84
CA LEU A 166 4.32 15.55 2.34
C LEU A 166 4.51 14.05 2.13
N SER A 167 3.63 13.21 2.68
CA SER A 167 3.73 11.77 2.48
C SER A 167 2.39 11.11 2.22
N CYS A 168 2.43 9.98 1.54
CA CYS A 168 1.31 9.05 1.42
C CYS A 168 1.84 7.63 1.40
N HIS A 169 1.03 6.68 1.87
CA HIS A 169 1.39 5.27 1.74
C HIS A 169 0.90 4.69 0.41
N ALA A 170 1.72 3.85 -0.21
CA ALA A 170 1.47 3.21 -1.51
C ALA A 170 1.52 1.67 -1.43
N CYS A 171 1.20 1.08 -0.28
CA CYS A 171 1.26 -0.36 -0.05
C CYS A 171 -0.07 -1.11 -0.27
N HIS A 172 -1.21 -0.42 -0.34
CA HIS A 172 -2.51 -1.07 -0.49
C HIS A 172 -2.73 -1.48 -1.95
N PRO A 173 -3.28 -2.68 -2.25
CA PRO A 173 -3.45 -3.21 -3.60
C PRO A 173 -4.64 -2.53 -4.32
N SER A 174 -5.59 -3.25 -4.92
CA SER A 174 -6.69 -2.68 -5.71
C SER A 174 -7.79 -2.01 -4.86
N LEU A 175 -7.41 -0.97 -4.10
CA LEU A 175 -8.27 -0.11 -3.31
C LEU A 175 -8.09 1.35 -3.73
N CYS A 176 -9.21 2.06 -3.92
CA CYS A 176 -9.20 3.42 -4.47
C CYS A 176 -8.96 4.49 -3.41
N ASN A 177 -9.89 4.67 -2.47
CA ASN A 177 -9.78 5.76 -1.49
C ASN A 177 -8.59 5.54 -0.55
N ASP A 178 -8.38 4.30 -0.11
CA ASP A 178 -7.25 3.87 0.70
C ASP A 178 -6.29 2.97 -0.13
N ASN A 179 -5.26 3.49 -0.80
CA ASN A 179 -4.81 4.88 -0.77
C ASN A 179 -4.35 5.43 -2.13
N LEU A 180 -4.83 4.87 -3.24
CA LEU A 180 -4.52 5.38 -4.58
C LEU A 180 -4.96 6.84 -4.78
N SER A 181 -6.04 7.25 -4.10
CA SER A 181 -6.50 8.64 -4.08
C SER A 181 -5.37 9.59 -3.69
N SER A 182 -4.68 9.29 -2.59
CA SER A 182 -3.61 10.12 -2.04
C SER A 182 -2.31 9.99 -2.82
N VAL A 183 -1.99 8.81 -3.35
CA VAL A 183 -0.86 8.65 -4.29
C VAL A 183 -1.04 9.56 -5.50
N ALA A 184 -2.25 9.60 -6.07
CA ALA A 184 -2.56 10.51 -7.16
C ALA A 184 -2.50 11.98 -6.72
N LEU A 185 -3.16 12.35 -5.62
CA LEU A 185 -3.17 13.71 -5.10
C LEU A 185 -1.74 14.23 -4.88
N ILE A 186 -0.90 13.49 -4.15
CA ILE A 186 0.47 13.87 -3.85
C ILE A 186 1.31 13.97 -5.12
N THR A 187 1.12 13.06 -6.09
CA THR A 187 1.82 13.12 -7.38
C THR A 187 1.52 14.42 -8.13
N PHE A 188 0.24 14.81 -8.24
CA PHE A 188 -0.15 16.01 -8.97
C PHE A 188 0.12 17.30 -8.17
N LEU A 189 0.05 17.25 -6.84
CA LEU A 189 0.46 18.35 -5.97
C LEU A 189 1.97 18.61 -6.10
N ALA A 190 2.79 17.57 -6.05
CA ALA A 190 4.23 17.65 -6.29
C ALA A 190 4.55 18.28 -7.65
N LYS A 191 3.84 17.84 -8.70
CA LYS A 191 3.98 18.37 -10.05
C LYS A 191 3.56 19.84 -10.14
N HIS A 192 2.51 20.24 -9.42
CA HIS A 192 2.11 21.63 -9.34
C HIS A 192 3.18 22.47 -8.62
N LEU A 193 3.60 22.04 -7.44
CA LEU A 193 4.61 22.71 -6.62
C LEU A 193 5.94 22.89 -7.36
N SER A 194 6.34 21.95 -8.22
CA SER A 194 7.59 22.05 -8.99
C SER A 194 7.63 23.27 -9.92
N THR A 195 6.46 23.78 -10.33
CA THR A 195 6.31 24.94 -11.23
C THR A 195 6.12 26.28 -10.50
N ARG A 196 6.14 26.29 -9.17
CA ARG A 196 5.87 27.48 -8.35
C ARG A 196 7.13 27.94 -7.62
N PRO A 197 7.28 29.25 -7.35
CA PRO A 197 8.25 29.71 -6.37
C PRO A 197 7.87 29.16 -4.98
N ARG A 198 8.86 28.81 -4.18
CA ARG A 198 8.68 28.15 -2.89
C ARG A 198 9.65 28.73 -1.88
N ARG A 199 9.14 29.27 -0.78
CA ARG A 199 9.96 29.67 0.37
C ARG A 199 10.58 28.46 1.05
N TYR A 200 9.74 27.51 1.47
CA TYR A 200 10.19 26.25 2.07
C TYR A 200 10.63 25.24 1.01
N SER A 201 11.58 24.40 1.37
CA SER A 201 11.85 23.17 0.64
C SER A 201 10.72 22.16 0.89
N TYR A 202 10.38 21.33 -0.09
CA TYR A 202 9.37 20.27 0.05
C TYR A 202 10.01 18.92 -0.15
N ARG A 203 9.71 17.99 0.76
CA ARG A 203 10.09 16.59 0.64
C ARG A 203 8.84 15.75 0.51
N ILE A 204 8.80 14.91 -0.51
CA ILE A 204 7.63 14.14 -0.90
C ILE A 204 7.97 12.67 -0.84
N LEU A 205 7.23 11.91 -0.03
CA LEU A 205 7.49 10.50 0.23
C LEU A 205 6.33 9.61 -0.22
N PHE A 206 6.65 8.57 -0.97
CA PHE A 206 5.78 7.46 -1.34
C PHE A 206 6.33 6.20 -0.68
N ILE A 207 5.71 5.77 0.42
CA ILE A 207 6.28 4.77 1.34
C ILE A 207 5.29 3.62 1.60
N PRO A 208 5.73 2.44 2.01
CA PRO A 208 4.83 1.49 2.64
C PRO A 208 4.40 1.99 4.02
N GLY A 209 3.14 1.75 4.40
CA GLY A 209 2.59 2.20 5.68
C GLY A 209 3.38 1.65 6.87
N THR A 210 3.60 2.49 7.89
CA THR A 210 4.40 2.19 9.09
C THR A 210 5.87 1.90 8.81
N ILE A 211 6.22 0.72 8.27
CA ILE A 211 7.60 0.28 8.10
C ILE A 211 8.39 1.24 7.19
N GLY A 212 7.76 1.78 6.15
CA GLY A 212 8.42 2.72 5.25
C GLY A 212 8.77 4.06 5.89
N SER A 213 7.88 4.60 6.74
CA SER A 213 8.18 5.82 7.50
C SER A 213 9.29 5.61 8.53
N ILE A 214 9.30 4.45 9.19
CA ILE A 214 10.32 4.08 10.18
C ILE A 214 11.68 3.95 9.47
N THR A 215 11.74 3.22 8.36
CA THR A 215 12.93 3.11 7.52
C THR A 215 13.43 4.47 7.06
N TRP A 216 12.55 5.32 6.52
CA TRP A 216 12.95 6.64 6.04
C TRP A 216 13.51 7.53 7.15
N LEU A 217 12.87 7.54 8.32
CA LEU A 217 13.32 8.30 9.49
C LEU A 217 14.70 7.83 9.97
N CYS A 218 14.91 6.52 10.09
CA CYS A 218 16.18 5.93 10.51
C CYS A 218 17.33 6.32 9.56
N LEU A 219 17.06 6.34 8.25
CA LEU A 219 18.07 6.70 7.25
C LEU A 219 18.27 8.22 7.09
N ASN A 220 17.44 9.06 7.72
CA ASN A 220 17.46 10.51 7.56
C ASN A 220 17.43 11.28 8.89
N GLU A 221 17.81 10.67 10.01
CA GLU A 221 17.82 11.31 11.34
C GLU A 221 18.52 12.67 11.34
N THR A 222 19.65 12.76 10.63
CA THR A 222 20.44 13.99 10.49
C THR A 222 19.72 15.12 9.77
N LYS A 223 18.64 14.85 9.02
CA LYS A 223 17.87 15.84 8.26
C LYS A 223 16.51 16.16 8.88
N VAL A 224 15.99 15.30 9.76
CA VAL A 224 14.64 15.44 10.34
C VAL A 224 14.47 16.78 11.05
N HIS A 225 15.52 17.34 11.66
CA HIS A 225 15.48 18.65 12.32
C HIS A 225 15.12 19.82 11.38
N ARG A 226 15.24 19.65 10.06
CA ARG A 226 14.86 20.65 9.05
C ARG A 226 13.36 20.69 8.81
N ILE A 227 12.63 19.62 9.14
CA ILE A 227 11.19 19.50 8.90
C ILE A 227 10.44 20.38 9.89
N LYS A 228 9.84 21.47 9.39
CA LYS A 228 9.02 22.38 10.20
C LYS A 228 7.57 21.93 10.28
N HIS A 229 7.05 21.44 9.17
CA HIS A 229 5.65 21.01 9.04
C HIS A 229 5.55 19.74 8.23
N GLY A 230 4.43 19.03 8.37
CA GLY A 230 4.14 17.94 7.46
C GLY A 230 2.67 17.55 7.44
N LEU A 231 2.28 16.90 6.35
CA LEU A 231 0.95 16.36 6.14
C LEU A 231 1.06 14.95 5.55
N VAL A 232 0.25 14.04 6.08
CA VAL A 232 0.06 12.70 5.53
C VAL A 232 -1.27 12.69 4.79
N ALA A 233 -1.25 12.40 3.50
CA ALA A 233 -2.45 12.23 2.70
C ALA A 233 -2.92 10.76 2.77
N ALA A 234 -4.16 10.59 3.25
CA ALA A 234 -4.89 9.33 3.29
C ALA A 234 -6.37 9.59 2.98
N CYS A 235 -7.03 8.68 2.24
CA CYS A 235 -8.48 8.75 1.98
C CYS A 235 -8.96 10.09 1.42
N THR A 236 -8.40 10.52 0.28
CA THR A 236 -8.61 11.87 -0.28
C THR A 236 -9.52 11.92 -1.52
N GLY A 237 -10.26 10.86 -1.80
CA GLY A 237 -10.98 10.70 -3.07
C GLY A 237 -12.47 10.38 -2.99
N ASP A 238 -13.05 10.25 -1.80
CA ASP A 238 -14.50 10.03 -1.64
C ASP A 238 -15.29 11.36 -1.65
N PRO A 239 -16.62 11.34 -1.86
CA PRO A 239 -17.44 12.56 -1.95
C PRO A 239 -17.75 13.19 -0.58
N GLY A 240 -17.23 12.62 0.51
CA GLY A 240 -17.41 13.13 1.87
C GLY A 240 -16.71 14.47 2.13
N LYS A 241 -16.87 14.97 3.35
CA LYS A 241 -16.21 16.20 3.81
C LYS A 241 -14.73 15.93 4.10
N THR A 242 -13.90 16.94 3.88
CA THR A 242 -12.49 16.90 4.32
C THR A 242 -12.40 16.71 5.83
N THR A 243 -11.60 15.75 6.26
CA THR A 243 -11.29 15.50 7.67
C THR A 243 -9.83 15.81 7.91
N TYR A 244 -9.53 16.60 8.94
CA TYR A 244 -8.17 16.91 9.35
C TYR A 244 -7.86 16.33 10.72
N LYS A 245 -6.83 15.46 10.77
CA LYS A 245 -6.23 15.01 12.02
C LYS A 245 -5.06 15.93 12.36
N LYS A 246 -5.22 16.69 13.44
CA LYS A 246 -4.19 17.61 13.95
C LYS A 246 -2.90 16.91 14.33
N SER A 247 -1.82 17.70 14.36
CA SER A 247 -0.56 17.33 14.98
C SER A 247 -0.73 17.01 16.47
N ARG A 248 0.27 16.38 17.08
CA ARG A 248 0.29 16.12 18.53
C ARG A 248 0.24 17.42 19.36
N GLN A 249 0.75 18.53 18.83
CA GLN A 249 0.73 19.82 19.53
C GLN A 249 -0.67 20.45 19.51
N GLY A 250 -1.43 20.24 18.42
CA GLY A 250 -2.84 20.64 18.30
C GLY A 250 -3.06 22.10 17.87
N ASP A 251 -2.02 22.93 17.92
CA ASP A 251 -2.01 24.35 17.58
C ASP A 251 -0.75 24.79 16.82
N ALA A 252 0.03 23.83 16.29
CA ALA A 252 1.20 24.15 15.48
C ALA A 252 0.80 25.01 14.27
N GLU A 253 1.78 25.70 13.67
CA GLU A 253 1.51 26.56 12.50
C GLU A 253 0.76 25.83 11.38
N ILE A 254 1.08 24.55 11.12
CA ILE A 254 0.35 23.74 10.15
C ILE A 254 -1.11 23.46 10.56
N ASP A 255 -1.38 23.28 11.86
CA ASP A 255 -2.74 23.06 12.37
C ASP A 255 -3.60 24.30 12.15
N ARG A 256 -3.02 25.48 12.41
CA ARG A 256 -3.67 26.78 12.19
C ARG A 256 -3.86 27.07 10.71
N ALA A 257 -2.88 26.75 9.87
CA ALA A 257 -2.95 26.94 8.43
C ALA A 257 -4.06 26.08 7.80
N VAL A 258 -4.14 24.78 8.14
CA VAL A 258 -5.19 23.90 7.60
C VAL A 258 -6.58 24.29 8.10
N ALA A 259 -6.71 24.70 9.36
CA ALA A 259 -8.00 25.14 9.92
C ALA A 259 -8.51 26.48 9.34
N HIS A 260 -7.66 27.24 8.67
CA HIS A 260 -8.04 28.50 8.01
C HIS A 260 -8.61 28.30 6.59
N VAL A 261 -8.49 27.08 6.04
CA VAL A 261 -8.98 26.70 4.70
C VAL A 261 -10.32 26.00 4.82
#